data_AF-A0ABD2QHR6-F1
#
_entry.id   AF-A0ABD2QHR6-F1
#
_cell.length_a   1.000
_cell.length_b   1.000
_cell.length_c   1.000
_cell.angle_alpha   90.00
_cell.angle_beta   90.00
_cell.angle_gamma   90.00
#
_symmetry.space_group_name_H-M   'P 1'
#
loop_
_entity.id
_entity.type
_entity.pdbx_description
1 polymer ?
#
loop_
_entity_poly.entity_id
_entity_poly.type
_entity_poly.pdbx_seq_one_letter_code
_entity_poly.pdbx_strand_id
1 'polypeptide(L)'
;MYSDPIKWAVQFQSHVFSTLLHRQLTPQCSPIRLVERSIHSSRLCFVEAMLQNKVISKSDSEMFDSFYNWTQDLKCNSVDLMIYLRSTPTTCLSRIHERNRSGEQGIALSYLEQLHSLHENWLVDKAFGELPAPLMVISTDPSLEQLRTIYNQKVVEILSNFKLDSYDYNSNRIIV
;
A
#
# COMPACT_ATOMS: atom_id res chain seq x y z
N MET A 1 -11.54 4.64 -15.71
CA MET A 1 -10.07 4.58 -15.56
C MET A 1 -9.48 3.62 -16.58
N TYR A 2 -9.67 2.31 -16.43
CA TYR A 2 -8.99 1.31 -17.29
C TYR A 2 -9.29 1.38 -18.80
N SER A 3 -10.40 2.00 -19.21
CA SER A 3 -10.73 2.20 -20.64
C SER A 3 -9.91 3.30 -21.31
N ASP A 4 -9.42 4.30 -20.55
CA ASP A 4 -8.59 5.40 -21.05
C ASP A 4 -7.70 5.91 -19.90
N PRO A 5 -6.58 5.22 -19.62
CA PRO A 5 -5.72 5.56 -18.50
C PRO A 5 -5.12 6.96 -18.62
N ILE A 6 -4.73 7.39 -19.82
CA ILE A 6 -4.10 8.71 -20.04
C ILE A 6 -5.05 9.83 -19.66
N LYS A 7 -6.34 9.73 -20.05
CA LYS A 7 -7.33 10.76 -19.74
C LYS A 7 -7.71 10.82 -18.26
N TRP A 8 -7.75 9.67 -17.58
CA TRP A 8 -8.38 9.54 -16.26
C TRP A 8 -7.41 9.28 -15.10
N ALA A 9 -6.13 9.03 -15.36
CA ALA A 9 -5.18 8.64 -14.31
C ALA A 9 -5.05 9.68 -13.20
N VAL A 10 -4.92 10.97 -13.57
CA VAL A 10 -4.75 12.05 -12.59
C VAL A 10 -5.98 12.17 -11.70
N GLN A 11 -7.19 12.27 -12.27
CA GLN A 11 -8.43 12.41 -11.51
C GLN A 11 -8.69 11.18 -10.64
N PHE A 12 -8.43 9.98 -11.18
CA PHE A 12 -8.55 8.74 -10.41
C PHE A 12 -7.57 8.73 -9.23
N GLN A 13 -6.30 9.07 -9.45
CA GLN A 13 -5.31 9.09 -8.38
C GLN A 13 -5.60 10.17 -7.34
N SER A 14 -6.02 11.38 -7.73
CA SER A 14 -6.44 12.40 -6.77
C SER A 14 -7.58 11.91 -5.87
N HIS A 15 -8.54 11.15 -6.43
CA HIS A 15 -9.60 10.53 -5.63
C HIS A 15 -9.07 9.42 -4.70
N VAL A 16 -8.15 8.58 -5.17
CA VAL A 16 -7.48 7.57 -4.32
C VAL A 16 -6.74 8.22 -3.15
N PHE A 17 -5.95 9.26 -3.39
CA PHE A 17 -5.27 10.01 -2.33
C PHE A 17 -6.25 10.61 -1.32
N SER A 18 -7.32 11.24 -1.79
CA SER A 18 -8.36 11.81 -0.93
C SER A 18 -9.03 10.75 -0.06
N THR A 19 -9.40 9.60 -0.63
CA THR A 19 -10.06 8.52 0.10
C THR A 19 -9.13 7.83 1.12
N LEU A 20 -7.85 7.63 0.78
CA LEU A 20 -6.85 7.09 1.71
C LEU A 20 -6.63 8.03 2.91
N LEU A 21 -6.44 9.32 2.66
CA LEU A 21 -6.31 10.31 3.73
C LEU A 21 -7.56 10.41 4.59
N HIS A 22 -8.74 10.44 3.96
CA HIS A 22 -9.98 10.47 4.71
C HIS A 22 -10.10 9.27 5.65
N ARG A 23 -9.81 8.04 5.17
CA ARG A 23 -9.82 6.83 5.99
C ARG A 23 -8.81 6.89 7.14
N GLN A 24 -7.63 7.47 6.91
CA GLN A 24 -6.59 7.60 7.93
C GLN A 24 -6.93 8.65 8.99
N LEU A 25 -7.53 9.76 8.58
CA LEU A 25 -7.88 10.90 9.45
C LEU A 25 -9.22 10.76 10.18
N THR A 26 -10.09 9.84 9.74
CA THR A 26 -11.36 9.57 10.44
C THR A 26 -11.08 9.24 11.92
N PRO A 27 -11.86 9.75 12.88
CA PRO A 27 -11.69 9.41 14.29
C PRO A 27 -11.73 7.90 14.54
N GLN A 28 -10.84 7.41 15.39
CA GLN A 28 -10.68 6.00 15.67
C GLN A 28 -11.64 5.54 16.77
N CYS A 29 -12.38 4.47 16.50
CA CYS A 29 -13.38 3.88 17.41
C CYS A 29 -12.88 2.61 18.11
N SER A 30 -11.72 2.08 17.71
CA SER A 30 -11.11 0.84 18.21
C SER A 30 -9.62 1.07 18.45
N PRO A 31 -8.95 0.41 19.42
CA PRO A 31 -7.52 0.64 19.67
C PRO A 31 -6.61 0.37 18.47
N ILE A 32 -7.04 -0.50 17.55
CA ILE A 32 -6.32 -0.83 16.32
C ILE A 32 -7.22 -0.53 15.12
N ARG A 33 -6.66 0.13 14.11
CA ARG A 33 -7.24 0.33 12.79
C ARG A 33 -6.35 -0.33 11.75
N LEU A 34 -6.91 -1.27 11.00
CA LEU A 34 -6.29 -1.80 9.79
C LEU A 34 -6.78 -1.00 8.59
N VAL A 35 -5.87 -0.48 7.77
CA VAL A 35 -6.19 0.22 6.52
C VAL A 35 -5.59 -0.56 5.37
N GLU A 36 -6.38 -0.79 4.32
CA GLU A 36 -5.84 -1.38 3.10
C GLU A 36 -5.05 -0.30 2.35
N ARG A 37 -3.72 -0.52 2.23
CA ARG A 37 -2.76 0.42 1.62
C ARG A 37 -2.64 1.74 2.39
N SER A 38 -1.78 2.60 1.87
CA SER A 38 -1.49 3.92 2.43
C SER A 38 -1.18 4.94 1.34
N ILE A 39 -1.19 6.23 1.70
CA ILE A 39 -0.76 7.30 0.80
C ILE A 39 0.69 7.10 0.31
N HIS A 40 1.54 6.47 1.12
CA HIS A 40 2.91 6.10 0.75
C HIS A 40 2.93 5.15 -0.45
N SER A 41 2.17 4.05 -0.40
CA SER A 41 2.10 3.10 -1.52
C SER A 41 1.51 3.75 -2.78
N SER A 42 0.55 4.65 -2.61
CA SER A 42 -0.07 5.40 -3.72
C SER A 42 0.97 6.27 -4.44
N ARG A 43 1.78 7.02 -3.69
CA ARG A 43 2.83 7.88 -4.25
C ARG A 43 4.03 7.08 -4.77
N LEU A 44 4.60 6.21 -3.95
CA LEU A 44 5.91 5.60 -4.20
C LEU A 44 5.85 4.42 -5.19
N CYS A 45 4.68 3.79 -5.35
CA CYS A 45 4.50 2.69 -6.30
C CYS A 45 3.57 3.07 -7.45
N PHE A 46 2.33 3.49 -7.17
CA PHE A 46 1.36 3.66 -8.25
C PHE A 46 1.59 4.91 -9.12
N VAL A 47 1.87 6.07 -8.51
CA VAL A 47 2.21 7.28 -9.28
C VAL A 47 3.52 7.08 -10.05
N GLU A 48 4.51 6.43 -9.45
CA GLU A 48 5.77 6.10 -10.11
C GLU A 48 5.56 5.16 -11.31
N ALA A 49 4.75 4.11 -11.18
CA ALA A 49 4.40 3.24 -12.30
C ALA A 49 3.69 4.01 -13.43
N MET A 50 2.78 4.93 -13.09
CA MET A 50 2.10 5.77 -14.08
C MET A 50 3.07 6.69 -14.82
N LEU A 51 4.05 7.27 -14.12
CA LEU A 51 5.06 8.13 -14.72
C LEU A 51 5.98 7.34 -15.66
N GLN A 52 6.49 6.18 -15.21
CA GLN A 52 7.36 5.31 -16.02
C GLN A 52 6.66 4.80 -17.29
N ASN A 53 5.36 4.52 -17.18
CA ASN A 53 4.54 4.08 -18.31
C ASN A 53 4.01 5.24 -19.17
N LYS A 54 4.42 6.49 -18.88
CA LYS A 54 4.01 7.71 -19.59
C LYS A 54 2.49 7.91 -19.62
N VAL A 55 1.79 7.40 -18.60
CA VAL A 55 0.36 7.58 -18.39
C VAL A 55 0.06 8.98 -17.83
N ILE A 56 0.99 9.50 -17.03
CA ILE A 56 0.96 10.87 -16.51
C ILE A 56 2.25 11.59 -16.92
N SER A 57 2.20 12.93 -16.97
CA SER A 57 3.38 13.76 -17.22
C SER A 57 4.24 13.91 -15.97
N LYS A 58 5.46 14.43 -16.16
CA LYS A 58 6.33 14.81 -15.02
C LYS A 58 5.66 15.87 -14.14
N SER A 59 4.97 16.85 -14.73
CA SER A 59 4.27 17.90 -13.99
C SER A 59 3.13 17.34 -13.14
N ASP A 60 2.41 16.33 -13.64
CA ASP A 60 1.38 15.63 -12.85
C ASP A 60 2.01 14.90 -11.66
N SER A 61 3.17 14.25 -11.86
CA SER A 61 3.90 13.60 -10.77
C SER A 61 4.37 14.61 -9.71
N GLU A 62 4.89 15.76 -10.13
CA GLU A 62 5.34 16.84 -9.23
C GLU A 62 4.16 17.42 -8.41
N MET A 63 2.96 17.46 -8.98
CA MET A 63 1.74 17.80 -8.22
C MET A 63 1.46 16.77 -7.12
N PHE A 64 1.55 15.47 -7.42
CA PHE A 64 1.40 14.42 -6.40
C PHE A 64 2.51 14.45 -5.35
N ASP A 65 3.73 14.83 -5.71
CA ASP A 65 4.83 15.07 -4.77
C ASP A 65 4.51 16.20 -3.80
N SER A 66 4.07 17.34 -4.31
CA SER A 66 3.70 18.47 -3.47
C SER A 66 2.59 18.08 -2.48
N PHE A 67 1.57 17.38 -2.96
CA PHE A 67 0.47 16.89 -2.12
C PHE A 67 0.95 15.88 -1.07
N TYR A 68 1.79 14.91 -1.46
CA TYR A 68 2.35 13.93 -0.55
C TYR A 68 3.18 14.59 0.55
N ASN A 69 4.09 15.51 0.19
CA ASN A 69 4.93 16.23 1.15
C ASN A 69 4.08 17.07 2.12
N TRP A 70 3.03 17.74 1.63
CA TRP A 70 2.09 18.46 2.50
C TRP A 70 1.44 17.55 3.55
N THR A 71 1.09 16.31 3.19
CA THR A 71 0.51 15.35 4.15
C THR A 71 1.50 14.86 5.19
N GLN A 72 2.79 14.78 4.83
CA GLN A 72 3.88 14.47 5.76
C GLN A 72 4.05 15.61 6.78
N ASP A 73 4.07 16.87 6.32
CA ASP A 73 4.26 18.04 7.17
C ASP A 73 3.14 18.18 8.21
N LEU A 74 1.91 17.87 7.81
CA LEU A 74 0.75 17.85 8.71
C LEU A 74 0.66 16.60 9.60
N LYS A 75 1.59 15.64 9.45
CA LYS A 75 1.58 14.34 10.15
C LYS A 75 0.26 13.57 9.97
N CYS A 76 -0.42 13.78 8.85
CA CYS A 76 -1.71 13.15 8.55
C CYS A 76 -1.58 11.67 8.21
N ASN A 77 -0.36 11.19 8.01
CA ASN A 77 -0.07 9.84 7.54
C ASN A 77 0.77 9.01 8.52
N SER A 78 0.69 9.31 9.82
CA SER A 78 1.33 8.49 10.85
C SER A 78 0.81 7.04 10.81
N VAL A 79 1.73 6.09 10.86
CA VAL A 79 1.48 4.64 10.84
C VAL A 79 2.37 3.98 11.88
N ASP A 80 1.86 2.97 12.58
CA ASP A 80 2.57 2.26 13.65
C ASP A 80 3.18 0.94 13.20
N LEU A 81 2.64 0.34 12.13
CA LEU A 81 3.13 -0.90 11.52
C LEU A 81 2.72 -0.96 10.06
N MET A 82 3.64 -1.40 9.21
CA MET A 82 3.37 -1.72 7.81
C MET A 82 3.40 -3.23 7.59
N ILE A 83 2.39 -3.78 6.94
CA ILE A 83 2.30 -5.20 6.60
C ILE A 83 2.40 -5.36 5.08
N TYR A 84 3.51 -5.93 4.62
CA TYR A 84 3.70 -6.23 3.20
C TYR A 84 3.32 -7.68 2.90
N LEU A 85 2.16 -7.83 2.26
CA LEU A 85 1.70 -9.10 1.69
C LEU A 85 2.43 -9.37 0.38
N ARG A 86 3.56 -10.07 0.46
CA ARG A 86 4.47 -10.32 -0.66
C ARG A 86 4.05 -11.57 -1.43
N SER A 87 3.81 -11.44 -2.72
CA SER A 87 3.53 -12.55 -3.63
C SER A 87 4.23 -12.34 -4.96
N THR A 88 4.52 -13.43 -5.66
CA THR A 88 5.11 -13.34 -7.00
C THR A 88 4.11 -12.71 -8.00
N PRO A 89 4.60 -12.00 -9.04
CA PRO A 89 3.74 -11.45 -10.10
C PRO A 89 2.85 -12.51 -10.77
N THR A 90 3.35 -13.72 -10.94
CA THR A 90 2.59 -14.84 -11.53
C THR A 90 1.46 -15.32 -10.63
N THR A 91 1.69 -15.44 -9.31
CA THR A 91 0.62 -15.71 -8.33
C THR A 91 -0.44 -14.60 -8.37
N CYS A 92 -0.02 -13.34 -8.41
CA CYS A 92 -0.94 -12.20 -8.48
C CYS A 92 -1.79 -12.24 -9.75
N LEU A 93 -1.19 -12.58 -10.90
CA LEU A 93 -1.92 -12.70 -12.17
C LEU A 93 -2.97 -13.82 -12.12
N SER A 94 -2.61 -15.01 -11.60
CA SER A 94 -3.56 -16.12 -11.41
C SER A 94 -4.76 -15.67 -10.58
N ARG A 95 -4.51 -14.99 -9.46
CA ARG A 95 -5.56 -14.47 -8.57
C ARG A 95 -6.45 -13.41 -9.22
N ILE A 96 -5.89 -12.56 -10.07
CA ILE A 96 -6.67 -11.58 -10.84
C ILE A 96 -7.63 -12.30 -11.80
N HIS A 97 -7.14 -13.32 -12.52
CA HIS A 97 -7.96 -14.12 -13.42
C HIS A 97 -9.04 -14.91 -12.68
N GLU A 98 -8.70 -15.56 -11.56
CA GLU A 98 -9.66 -16.28 -10.71
C GLU A 98 -10.75 -15.35 -10.16
N ARG A 99 -10.38 -14.13 -9.73
CA ARG A 99 -11.33 -13.13 -9.22
C ARG A 99 -12.26 -12.60 -10.31
N ASN A 100 -11.83 -12.62 -11.57
CA ASN A 100 -12.61 -12.27 -12.76
C ASN A 100 -13.33 -10.91 -12.67
N ARG A 101 -12.68 -9.90 -12.10
CA ARG A 101 -13.29 -8.57 -11.92
C ARG A 101 -13.32 -7.81 -13.24
N SER A 102 -14.47 -7.21 -13.57
CA SER A 102 -14.61 -6.32 -14.72
C SER A 102 -13.61 -5.16 -14.64
N GLY A 103 -12.87 -4.92 -15.72
CA GLY A 103 -11.85 -3.87 -15.81
C GLY A 103 -10.42 -4.32 -15.48
N GLU A 104 -10.22 -5.50 -14.88
CA GLU A 104 -8.88 -6.04 -14.57
C GLU A 104 -8.37 -7.03 -15.64
N GLN A 105 -9.20 -7.40 -16.61
CA GLN A 105 -8.90 -8.42 -17.64
C GLN A 105 -7.72 -8.08 -18.56
N GLY A 106 -7.41 -6.79 -18.71
CA GLY A 106 -6.31 -6.31 -19.54
C GLY A 106 -4.98 -6.15 -18.81
N ILE A 107 -4.90 -6.55 -17.53
CA ILE A 107 -3.66 -6.40 -16.74
C ILE A 107 -2.63 -7.43 -17.24
N ALA A 108 -1.53 -6.92 -17.80
CA ALA A 108 -0.43 -7.75 -18.26
C ALA A 108 0.49 -8.17 -17.10
N LEU A 109 1.15 -9.32 -17.25
CA LEU A 109 2.17 -9.80 -16.31
C LEU A 109 3.28 -8.75 -16.09
N SER A 110 3.74 -8.12 -17.17
CA SER A 110 4.80 -7.10 -17.12
C SER A 110 4.46 -5.89 -16.24
N TYR A 111 3.18 -5.52 -16.17
CA TYR A 111 2.73 -4.45 -15.27
C TYR A 111 2.77 -4.91 -13.81
N LEU A 112 2.45 -6.17 -13.53
CA LEU A 112 2.56 -6.75 -12.18
C LEU A 112 4.02 -6.91 -11.76
N GLU A 113 4.90 -7.29 -12.67
CA GLU A 113 6.35 -7.34 -12.45
C GLU A 113 6.90 -5.95 -12.11
N GLN A 114 6.51 -4.92 -12.86
CA GLN A 114 6.88 -3.54 -12.57
C GLN A 114 6.40 -3.10 -11.18
N LEU A 115 5.11 -3.32 -10.87
CA LEU A 115 4.58 -2.97 -9.55
C LEU A 115 5.29 -3.74 -8.43
N HIS A 116 5.59 -5.02 -8.63
CA HIS A 116 6.35 -5.81 -7.68
C HIS A 116 7.73 -5.19 -7.42
N SER A 117 8.50 -4.90 -8.47
CA SER A 117 9.80 -4.24 -8.34
C SER A 117 9.72 -2.90 -7.61
N LEU A 118 8.67 -2.09 -7.86
CA LEU A 118 8.48 -0.83 -7.14
C LEU A 118 8.21 -1.03 -5.64
N HIS A 119 7.46 -2.08 -5.26
CA HIS A 119 7.25 -2.41 -3.86
C HIS A 119 8.52 -2.97 -3.20
N GLU A 120 9.29 -3.81 -3.89
CA GLU A 120 10.56 -4.33 -3.40
C GLU A 120 11.57 -3.19 -3.17
N ASN A 121 11.73 -2.31 -4.15
CA ASN A 121 12.62 -1.16 -4.05
C ASN A 121 12.25 -0.26 -2.87
N TRP A 122 10.95 -0.03 -2.64
CA TRP A 122 10.49 0.80 -1.55
C TRP A 122 10.61 0.12 -0.19
N LEU A 123 10.04 -1.08 -0.03
CA LEU A 123 9.83 -1.72 1.27
C LEU A 123 11.04 -2.54 1.72
N VAL A 124 11.73 -3.21 0.80
CA VAL A 124 12.83 -4.13 1.09
C VAL A 124 14.16 -3.42 0.96
N ASP A 125 14.41 -2.79 -0.20
CA ASP A 125 15.69 -2.16 -0.50
C ASP A 125 15.80 -0.74 0.07
N LYS A 126 14.69 -0.18 0.61
CA LYS A 126 14.63 1.15 1.20
C LYS A 126 15.18 2.25 0.28
N ALA A 127 14.92 2.16 -1.02
CA ALA A 127 15.46 3.06 -2.04
C ALA A 127 15.06 4.54 -1.84
N PHE A 128 14.02 4.80 -1.05
CA PHE A 128 13.50 6.14 -0.73
C PHE A 128 13.80 6.58 0.71
N GLY A 129 14.71 5.91 1.40
CA GLY A 129 15.11 6.21 2.79
C GLY A 129 14.40 5.32 3.83
N GLU A 130 14.45 5.74 5.09
CA GLU A 130 13.84 4.99 6.18
C GLU A 130 12.32 4.90 6.04
N LEU A 131 11.77 3.76 6.44
CA LEU A 131 10.34 3.52 6.40
C LEU A 131 9.63 4.32 7.49
N PRO A 132 8.38 4.77 7.24
CA PRO A 132 7.62 5.55 8.22
C PRO A 132 7.24 4.74 9.47
N ALA A 133 7.27 3.40 9.38
CA ALA A 133 6.98 2.48 10.48
C ALA A 133 7.75 1.15 10.31
N PRO A 134 7.83 0.31 11.35
CA PRO A 134 8.33 -1.06 11.23
C PRO A 134 7.59 -1.84 10.13
N LEU A 135 8.33 -2.71 9.43
CA LEU A 135 7.79 -3.54 8.34
C LEU A 135 7.71 -5.01 8.75
N MET A 136 6.52 -5.59 8.61
CA MET A 136 6.30 -7.04 8.66
C MET A 136 6.05 -7.57 7.25
N VAL A 137 6.94 -8.45 6.77
CA VAL A 137 6.76 -9.11 5.46
C VAL A 137 6.11 -10.47 5.66
N ILE A 138 5.00 -10.71 4.95
CA ILE A 138 4.28 -11.98 4.96
C ILE A 138 4.24 -12.51 3.53
N SER A 139 4.87 -13.66 3.28
CA SER A 139 4.72 -14.35 2.00
C SER A 139 3.30 -14.86 1.86
N THR A 140 2.67 -14.54 0.73
CA THR A 140 1.31 -14.95 0.41
C THR A 140 1.22 -15.91 -0.76
N ASP A 141 2.32 -16.46 -1.26
CA ASP A 141 2.30 -17.50 -2.30
C ASP A 141 1.77 -18.89 -1.86
N PRO A 142 1.85 -19.29 -0.57
CA PRO A 142 1.26 -20.54 -0.09
C PRO A 142 -0.26 -20.65 -0.29
N SER A 143 -0.80 -21.87 -0.09
CA SER A 143 -2.25 -22.13 -0.17
C SER A 143 -3.04 -21.40 0.93
N LEU A 144 -4.36 -21.20 0.73
CA LEU A 144 -5.21 -20.52 1.71
C LEU A 144 -5.14 -21.15 3.12
N GLU A 145 -5.05 -22.47 3.22
CA GLU A 145 -4.91 -23.17 4.51
C GLU A 145 -3.56 -22.86 5.19
N GLN A 146 -2.49 -22.76 4.41
CA GLN A 146 -1.19 -22.34 4.91
C GLN A 146 -1.21 -20.86 5.31
N LEU A 147 -1.88 -20.00 4.54
CA LEU A 147 -2.05 -18.58 4.89
C LEU A 147 -2.85 -18.39 6.18
N ARG A 148 -3.89 -19.19 6.41
CA ARG A 148 -4.61 -19.21 7.69
C ARG A 148 -3.71 -19.59 8.85
N THR A 149 -2.83 -20.56 8.64
CA THR A 149 -1.86 -20.99 9.66
C THR A 149 -0.86 -19.88 9.96
N ILE A 150 -0.30 -19.24 8.93
CA ILE A 150 0.61 -18.08 9.07
C ILE A 150 -0.09 -16.93 9.78
N TYR A 151 -1.32 -16.60 9.39
CA TYR A 151 -2.13 -15.59 10.04
C TYR A 151 -2.32 -15.90 11.52
N ASN A 152 -2.74 -17.11 11.89
CA ASN A 152 -2.95 -17.48 13.29
C ASN A 152 -1.67 -17.42 14.13
N GLN A 153 -0.50 -17.69 13.52
CA GLN A 153 0.80 -17.54 14.19
C GLN A 153 1.19 -16.06 14.37
N LYS A 154 0.81 -15.20 13.41
CA LYS A 154 1.22 -13.79 13.35
C LYS A 154 0.19 -12.82 13.92
N VAL A 155 -1.06 -13.23 14.09
CA VAL A 155 -2.16 -12.34 14.52
C VAL A 155 -1.88 -11.73 15.88
N VAL A 156 -1.28 -12.51 16.79
CA VAL A 156 -0.85 -11.98 18.09
C VAL A 156 0.19 -10.90 17.86
N GLU A 157 1.28 -11.14 17.14
CA GLU A 157 2.32 -10.15 16.82
C GLU A 157 1.79 -8.90 16.07
N ILE A 158 0.82 -9.07 15.17
CA ILE A 158 0.18 -7.97 14.43
C ILE A 158 -0.63 -7.10 15.40
N LEU A 159 -1.38 -7.73 16.31
CA LEU A 159 -2.27 -7.05 17.24
C LEU A 159 -1.58 -6.64 18.55
N SER A 160 -0.44 -7.26 18.89
CA SER A 160 0.31 -7.09 20.12
C SER A 160 1.71 -6.57 19.82
N ASN A 161 1.97 -5.33 20.25
CA ASN A 161 3.23 -4.58 20.30
C ASN A 161 4.48 -5.19 19.64
N PHE A 162 4.93 -4.56 18.55
CA PHE A 162 6.37 -4.47 18.28
C PHE A 162 6.98 -3.54 19.34
N LYS A 163 7.78 -4.14 20.24
CA LYS A 163 8.49 -3.59 21.41
C LYS A 163 7.73 -3.54 22.74
N LEU A 164 8.10 -4.51 23.59
CA LEU A 164 8.20 -4.41 25.04
C LEU A 164 9.23 -3.32 25.39
N ASP A 165 8.78 -2.25 26.02
CA ASP A 165 9.37 -1.64 27.22
C ASP A 165 8.74 -0.25 27.38
N SER A 166 7.70 -0.21 28.21
CA SER A 166 6.83 0.94 28.50
C SER A 166 6.05 1.46 27.30
N TYR A 167 4.73 1.21 27.21
CA TYR A 167 3.77 2.23 26.77
C TYR A 167 2.31 1.76 26.96
N ASP A 168 1.48 2.78 27.17
CA ASP A 168 0.08 2.82 27.59
C ASP A 168 -0.89 2.01 26.69
N TYR A 169 -1.75 1.20 27.31
CA TYR A 169 -2.81 0.44 26.64
C TYR A 169 -3.87 1.33 25.94
N ASN A 170 -3.81 2.65 26.12
CA ASN A 170 -4.72 3.63 25.54
C ASN A 170 -4.27 4.28 24.20
N SER A 171 -3.12 3.91 23.63
CA SER A 171 -2.67 4.54 22.37
C SER A 171 -3.37 3.92 21.16
N ASN A 172 -4.18 4.71 20.44
CA ASN A 172 -4.77 4.34 19.16
C ASN A 172 -3.66 4.07 18.11
N ARG A 173 -3.75 2.93 17.41
CA ARG A 173 -2.77 2.50 16.41
C ARG A 173 -3.37 2.37 15.01
N ILE A 174 -2.59 2.72 14.00
CA ILE A 174 -2.91 2.57 12.58
C ILE A 174 -1.90 1.60 11.94
N ILE A 175 -2.40 0.52 11.38
CA ILE A 175 -1.64 -0.49 10.64
C ILE A 175 -2.07 -0.42 9.19
N VAL A 176 -1.10 -0.42 8.26
CA VAL A 176 -1.34 -0.31 6.81
C VAL A 176 -0.72 -1.44 6.00
#